data_AF-A0A367J6H5-F1
#
_entry.id   AF-A0A367J6H5-F1
#
_cell.length_a   1.000
_cell.length_b   1.000
_cell.length_c   1.000
_cell.angle_alpha   90.00
_cell.angle_beta   90.00
_cell.angle_gamma   90.00
#
_symmetry.space_group_name_H-M   'P 1'
#
loop_
_entity.id
_entity.type
_entity.pdbx_description
1 polymer ?
#
loop_
_entity_poly.entity_id
_entity_poly.type
_entity_poly.pdbx_seq_one_letter_code
_entity_poly.pdbx_strand_id
1 'polypeptide(L)'
;MSSEENNNNNNIAEQELARLDKFVKAEPGSEYTIDQKEQELCRNFPGGQSECIRLRLEYTQMFTKMQELGFFCQLPMDPTKTYMECRRV
;
A
#
# COMPACT_ATOMS: atom_id res chain seq x y z
N MET A 1 -24.72 4.03 -20.47
CA MET A 1 -23.26 4.10 -20.71
C MET A 1 -22.55 3.89 -19.37
N SER A 2 -22.65 2.69 -18.78
CA SER A 2 -22.29 2.48 -17.36
C SER A 2 -21.67 1.11 -17.06
N SER A 3 -21.53 0.26 -18.08
CA SER A 3 -21.00 -1.11 -17.95
C SER A 3 -19.55 -1.25 -18.42
N GLU A 4 -19.07 -0.41 -19.32
CA GLU A 4 -17.70 -0.51 -19.88
C GLU A 4 -16.64 0.16 -18.98
N GLU A 5 -16.96 1.30 -18.35
CA GLU A 5 -16.05 1.97 -17.42
C GLU A 5 -15.79 1.15 -16.14
N ASN A 6 -16.81 0.45 -15.64
CA ASN A 6 -16.68 -0.38 -14.43
C ASN A 6 -15.76 -1.58 -14.64
N ASN A 7 -15.77 -2.21 -15.82
CA ASN A 7 -14.90 -3.35 -16.10
C ASN A 7 -13.43 -2.95 -16.25
N ASN A 8 -13.16 -1.80 -16.87
CA ASN A 8 -11.80 -1.30 -17.03
C ASN A 8 -11.19 -0.88 -15.68
N ASN A 9 -11.98 -0.23 -14.82
CA ASN A 9 -11.51 0.19 -13.50
C ASN A 9 -11.20 -1.00 -12.58
N ASN A 10 -12.02 -2.05 -12.63
CA ASN A 10 -11.76 -3.29 -11.88
C ASN A 10 -10.46 -3.96 -12.34
N ASN A 11 -10.20 -3.99 -13.65
CA ASN A 11 -8.98 -4.58 -14.19
C ASN A 11 -7.72 -3.81 -13.78
N ILE A 12 -7.79 -2.48 -13.72
CA ILE A 12 -6.67 -1.64 -13.25
C ILE A 12 -6.39 -1.91 -11.78
N ALA A 13 -7.42 -1.95 -10.92
CA ALA A 13 -7.24 -2.21 -9.50
C ALA A 13 -6.61 -3.59 -9.25
N GLU A 14 -7.03 -4.64 -9.95
CA GLU A 14 -6.42 -5.97 -9.86
C GLU A 14 -4.93 -5.98 -10.26
N GLN A 15 -4.57 -5.27 -11.33
CA GLN A 15 -3.18 -5.14 -11.76
C GLN A 15 -2.32 -4.40 -10.71
N GLU A 16 -2.84 -3.31 -10.14
CA GLU A 16 -2.15 -2.55 -9.11
C GLU A 16 -2.02 -3.33 -7.80
N LEU A 17 -3.03 -4.13 -7.43
CA LEU A 17 -2.95 -5.06 -6.30
C LEU A 17 -1.87 -6.12 -6.50
N ALA A 18 -1.73 -6.64 -7.72
CA ALA A 18 -0.65 -7.58 -8.06
C ALA A 18 0.73 -6.89 -8.00
N ARG A 19 0.84 -5.62 -8.41
CA ARG A 19 2.07 -4.83 -8.26
C ARG A 19 2.43 -4.60 -6.79
N LEU A 20 1.44 -4.26 -5.95
CA LEU A 20 1.62 -4.13 -4.50
C LEU A 20 2.11 -5.46 -3.91
N ASP A 21 1.42 -6.56 -4.21
CA ASP A 21 1.78 -7.91 -3.72
C ASP A 21 3.22 -8.28 -4.07
N LYS A 22 3.63 -8.04 -5.33
CA LYS A 22 5.00 -8.28 -5.78
C LYS A 22 6.02 -7.41 -5.04
N PHE A 23 5.70 -6.13 -4.82
CA PHE A 23 6.57 -5.19 -4.11
C PHE A 23 6.78 -5.58 -2.65
N VAL A 24 5.72 -6.02 -1.96
CA VAL A 24 5.80 -6.50 -0.57
C VAL A 24 6.54 -7.83 -0.49
N LYS A 25 6.27 -8.77 -1.39
CA LYS A 25 6.95 -10.08 -1.42
C LYS A 25 8.44 -10.00 -1.72
N ALA A 26 8.91 -8.90 -2.33
CA ALA A 26 10.33 -8.69 -2.58
C ALA A 26 11.13 -8.48 -1.29
N GLU A 27 10.52 -7.94 -0.23
CA GLU A 27 11.16 -7.81 1.09
C GLU A 27 10.11 -7.85 2.22
N PRO A 28 9.55 -9.03 2.52
CA PRO A 28 8.41 -9.14 3.41
C PRO A 28 8.81 -9.01 4.89
N GLY A 29 10.09 -8.77 5.20
CA GLY A 29 10.59 -8.45 6.54
C GLY A 29 10.70 -6.95 6.83
N SER A 30 10.54 -6.10 5.81
CA SER A 30 10.59 -4.64 5.97
C SER A 30 9.35 -4.06 6.66
N GLU A 31 9.53 -2.87 7.21
CA GLU A 31 8.41 -1.99 7.57
C GLU A 31 7.95 -1.23 6.34
N TYR A 32 6.64 -1.00 6.25
CA TYR A 32 6.03 -0.31 5.14
C TYR A 32 5.22 0.88 5.62
N THR A 33 5.05 1.86 4.74
CA THR A 33 4.26 3.06 4.99
C THR A 33 3.28 3.29 3.85
N ILE A 34 1.99 3.43 4.17
CA ILE A 34 0.96 3.81 3.19
C ILE A 34 0.76 5.32 3.30
N ASP A 35 1.08 6.06 2.24
CA ASP A 35 0.80 7.49 2.13
C ASP A 35 -0.54 7.69 1.41
N GLN A 36 -1.54 8.16 2.17
CA GLN A 36 -2.87 8.44 1.64
C GLN A 36 -2.89 9.57 0.61
N LYS A 37 -2.01 10.57 0.78
CA LYS A 37 -2.01 11.78 -0.02
C LYS A 37 -1.41 11.54 -1.40
N GLU A 38 -0.32 10.80 -1.45
CA GLU A 38 0.41 10.52 -2.69
C GLU A 38 0.00 9.18 -3.35
N GLN A 39 -0.86 8.40 -2.70
CA GLN A 39 -1.24 7.03 -3.10
C GLN A 39 -0.02 6.12 -3.30
N GLU A 40 0.89 6.19 -2.32
CA GLU A 40 2.17 5.47 -2.35
C GLU A 40 2.26 4.42 -1.25
N LEU A 41 2.92 3.32 -1.58
CA LEU A 41 3.43 2.37 -0.61
C LEU A 41 4.96 2.48 -0.59
N CYS A 42 5.50 2.85 0.57
CA CYS A 42 6.93 2.96 0.79
C CYS A 42 7.43 1.79 1.62
N ARG A 43 8.52 1.17 1.19
CA ARG A 43 9.32 0.20 1.94
C ARG A 43 10.43 0.95 2.65
N ASN A 44 10.53 0.78 3.96
CA ASN A 44 11.57 1.42 4.79
C ASN A 44 12.72 0.43 5.05
N PHE A 45 13.95 0.92 4.92
CA PHE A 45 15.17 0.16 5.18
C PHE A 45 15.88 0.64 6.44
N PRO A 46 16.63 -0.25 7.10
CA PRO A 46 17.56 0.15 8.16
C PRO A 46 18.54 1.21 7.63
N GLY A 47 18.60 2.37 8.29
CA GLY A 47 19.42 3.51 7.86
C GLY A 47 18.65 4.68 7.24
N GLY A 48 17.31 4.62 7.24
CA GLY A 48 16.46 5.76 6.87
C GLY A 48 16.26 5.95 5.37
N GLN A 49 16.74 5.02 4.56
CA GLN A 49 16.40 4.96 3.14
C GLN A 49 15.01 4.35 2.97
N SER A 50 14.26 4.82 1.99
CA SER A 50 12.98 4.25 1.58
C SER A 50 12.90 4.10 0.08
N GLU A 51 12.15 3.10 -0.36
CA GLU A 51 11.77 2.91 -1.76
C GLU A 51 10.25 2.93 -1.85
N CYS A 52 9.69 3.77 -2.71
CA CYS A 52 8.25 3.96 -2.82
C CYS A 52 7.74 3.58 -4.19
N ILE A 53 6.52 3.04 -4.23
CA ILE A 53 5.78 2.81 -5.46
C ILE A 53 4.46 3.56 -5.43
N ARG A 54 4.18 4.29 -6.50
CA ARG A 54 2.86 4.88 -6.75
C ARG A 54 1.91 3.82 -7.26
N LEU A 55 0.75 3.75 -6.62
CA LEU A 55 -0.31 2.82 -6.92
C LEU A 55 -1.58 3.58 -7.22
N ARG A 56 -2.30 3.19 -8.27
CA ARG A 56 -3.65 3.72 -8.56
C ARG A 56 -4.70 2.96 -7.75
N LEU A 57 -4.48 2.90 -6.43
CA LEU A 57 -5.35 2.21 -5.49
C LEU A 57 -5.88 3.21 -4.46
N GLU A 58 -7.13 2.99 -4.07
CA GLU A 58 -7.68 3.65 -2.91
C GLU A 58 -6.94 3.19 -1.64
N TYR A 59 -6.88 4.07 -0.66
CA TYR A 59 -6.21 3.81 0.60
C TYR A 59 -6.73 2.55 1.30
N THR A 60 -8.05 2.33 1.25
CA THR A 60 -8.70 1.14 1.79
C THR A 60 -8.26 -0.15 1.09
N GLN A 61 -8.04 -0.11 -0.23
CA GLN A 61 -7.56 -1.27 -0.99
C GLN A 61 -6.12 -1.63 -0.61
N MET A 62 -5.25 -0.63 -0.48
CA MET A 62 -3.87 -0.83 -0.01
C MET A 62 -3.86 -1.40 1.41
N PHE A 63 -4.64 -0.81 2.32
CA PHE A 63 -4.76 -1.27 3.70
C PHE A 63 -5.25 -2.72 3.79
N THR A 64 -6.36 -3.06 3.13
CA THR A 64 -6.89 -4.43 3.09
C THR A 64 -5.86 -5.40 2.55
N LYS A 65 -5.17 -5.04 1.46
CA LYS A 65 -4.16 -5.93 0.88
C LYS A 65 -2.96 -6.16 1.79
N MET A 66 -2.49 -5.13 2.50
CA MET A 66 -1.43 -5.28 3.49
C MET A 66 -1.86 -6.20 4.65
N GLN A 67 -3.11 -6.09 5.11
CA GLN A 67 -3.65 -7.00 6.12
C GLN A 67 -3.71 -8.46 5.65
N GLU A 68 -4.15 -8.70 4.41
CA GLU A 68 -4.13 -10.05 3.80
C GLU A 68 -2.72 -10.64 3.70
N LEU A 69 -1.72 -9.78 3.51
CA LEU A 69 -0.30 -10.14 3.46
C LEU A 69 0.32 -10.38 4.85
N GLY A 70 -0.47 -10.25 5.92
CA GLY A 70 -0.01 -10.47 7.30
C GLY A 70 0.65 -9.25 7.92
N PHE A 71 0.28 -8.04 7.51
CA PHE A 71 0.73 -6.80 8.14
C PHE A 71 -0.36 -6.20 9.01
N PHE A 72 0.04 -5.73 10.19
CA PHE A 72 -0.75 -4.85 11.01
C PHE A 72 -0.37 -3.40 10.71
N CYS A 73 -1.33 -2.62 10.22
CA CYS A 73 -1.14 -1.21 9.92
C CYS A 73 -1.87 -0.33 10.94
N GLN A 74 -1.21 0.75 11.36
CA GLN A 74 -1.74 1.72 12.31
C GLN A 74 -1.31 3.15 11.96
N LEU A 75 -2.04 4.14 12.45
CA LEU A 75 -1.56 5.51 12.40
C LEU A 75 -0.39 5.69 13.38
N PRO A 76 0.60 6.54 13.05
CA PRO A 76 1.65 6.95 13.97
C PRO A 76 1.08 7.57 15.25
N MET A 77 1.86 7.54 16.33
CA MET A 77 1.49 8.25 17.57
C MET A 77 1.53 9.77 17.40
N ASP A 78 2.33 10.27 16.47
CA ASP A 78 2.40 11.69 16.15
C ASP A 78 1.15 12.09 15.34
N PRO A 79 0.25 12.91 15.91
CA PRO A 79 -1.03 13.26 15.29
C PRO A 79 -0.87 14.18 14.07
N THR A 80 0.33 14.70 13.81
CA THR A 80 0.61 15.50 12.61
C THR A 80 0.87 14.65 11.38
N LYS A 81 1.09 13.34 11.56
CA LYS A 81 1.38 12.40 10.49
C LYS A 81 0.11 11.70 10.03
N THR A 82 -0.09 11.66 8.72
CA THR A 82 -1.29 11.11 8.08
C THR A 82 -1.03 9.82 7.33
N TYR A 83 0.20 9.31 7.35
CA TYR A 83 0.55 8.03 6.75
C TYR A 83 0.24 6.89 7.71
N MET A 84 0.15 5.66 7.20
CA MET A 84 -0.03 4.44 8.00
C MET A 84 1.27 3.65 8.09
N GLU A 85 1.67 3.23 9.28
CA GLU A 85 2.82 2.34 9.50
C GLU A 85 2.34 0.90 9.54
N CYS A 86 2.85 0.08 8.63
CA CYS A 86 2.53 -1.33 8.48
C CYS A 86 3.74 -2.18 8.87
N ARG A 87 3.53 -3.06 9.86
CA ARG A 87 4.54 -4.02 10.34
C ARG A 87 4.00 -5.43 10.29
N ARG A 88 4.87 -6.39 10.01
CA ARG A 88 4.49 -7.79 9.95
C ARG A 88 4.05 -8.31 11.31
N VAL A 89 3.03 -9.17 11.33
CA VAL A 89 2.53 -9.89 12.50
C VAL A 89 2.60 -11.40 12.33
#